data_AF-A0A9E3L7A7-F1
#
_entry.id   AF-A0A9E3L7A7-F1
#
_cell.length_a   1.000
_cell.length_b   1.000
_cell.length_c   1.000
_cell.angle_alpha   90.00
_cell.angle_beta   90.00
_cell.angle_gamma   90.00
#
_symmetry.space_group_name_H-M   'P 1'
#
loop_
_entity.id
_entity.type
_entity.pdbx_description
1 polymer ?
#
loop_
_entity_poly.entity_id
_entity_poly.type
_entity_poly.pdbx_seq_one_letter_code
_entity_poly.pdbx_strand_id
1 'polypeptide(L)'
;MPQPRKCSCLAAERAFSLVELLVVLAIIAAVSGVVTVAVLGTLDRQDEKQCLANMLLIEAAKDEYSRDHVGTATAMNVDEFRRYFRFGVPRCPHNPNADYENWSDLNAPVICPVHPQNSAKINPR
;
A
#
# COMPACT_ATOMS: atom_id res chain seq x y z
N MET A 1 -62.62 21.90 21.21
CA MET A 1 -62.77 20.44 21.28
C MET A 1 -61.37 19.81 21.27
N PRO A 2 -60.93 19.10 22.32
CA PRO A 2 -59.61 18.48 22.33
C PRO A 2 -59.68 17.04 21.78
N GLN A 3 -58.74 16.68 20.90
CA GLN A 3 -58.62 15.36 20.29
C GLN A 3 -58.03 14.34 21.28
N PRO A 4 -58.46 13.05 21.25
CA PRO A 4 -57.91 12.02 22.12
C PRO A 4 -56.48 11.66 21.70
N ARG A 5 -55.55 11.66 22.66
CA ARG A 5 -54.18 11.18 22.45
C ARG A 5 -54.23 9.66 22.31
N LYS A 6 -53.77 9.15 21.16
CA LYS A 6 -53.56 7.72 20.96
C LYS A 6 -52.50 7.26 21.96
N CYS A 7 -52.90 6.47 22.96
CA CYS A 7 -51.97 5.70 23.76
C CYS A 7 -51.38 4.62 22.87
N SER A 8 -50.15 4.82 22.43
CA SER A 8 -49.35 3.74 21.87
C SER A 8 -49.06 2.77 23.00
N CYS A 9 -49.78 1.64 23.05
CA CYS A 9 -49.26 0.43 23.65
C CYS A 9 -48.03 0.03 22.84
N LEU A 10 -46.89 0.63 23.18
CA LEU A 10 -45.59 0.11 22.81
C LEU A 10 -45.57 -1.32 23.34
N ALA A 11 -45.70 -2.27 22.42
CA ALA A 11 -45.35 -3.65 22.67
C ALA A 11 -44.02 -3.63 23.43
N ALA A 12 -43.94 -4.45 24.48
CA ALA A 12 -42.71 -4.64 25.23
C ALA A 12 -41.68 -5.36 24.35
N GLU A 13 -41.21 -4.70 23.30
CA GLU A 13 -39.93 -4.96 22.70
C GLU A 13 -38.92 -4.57 23.75
N ARG A 14 -38.22 -5.58 24.29
CA ARG A 14 -37.21 -5.45 25.34
C ARG A 14 -36.27 -4.30 24.96
N ALA A 15 -36.45 -3.15 25.60
CA ALA A 15 -35.49 -2.06 25.52
C ALA A 15 -34.17 -2.62 26.09
N PHE A 16 -33.16 -2.72 25.23
CA PHE A 16 -31.80 -3.12 25.59
C PHE A 16 -31.38 -2.38 26.87
N SER A 17 -30.92 -3.12 27.87
CA SER A 17 -30.46 -2.50 29.11
C SER A 17 -29.22 -1.66 28.82
N LEU A 18 -29.06 -0.51 29.50
CA LEU A 18 -27.82 0.29 29.44
C LEU A 18 -26.59 -0.56 29.77
N VAL A 19 -26.73 -1.50 30.71
CA VAL A 19 -25.66 -2.42 31.09
C VAL A 19 -25.28 -3.36 29.94
N GLU A 20 -26.28 -3.83 29.19
CA GLU A 20 -26.08 -4.73 28.06
C GLU A 20 -25.33 -4.01 26.92
N LEU A 21 -25.69 -2.76 26.64
CA LEU A 21 -24.96 -1.93 25.69
C LEU A 21 -23.51 -1.68 26.15
N LEU A 22 -23.29 -1.42 27.45
CA LEU A 22 -21.95 -1.18 28.00
C LEU A 22 -21.05 -2.42 27.91
N VAL A 23 -21.58 -3.61 28.15
CA VAL A 23 -20.83 -4.86 28.01
C VAL A 23 -20.47 -5.11 26.54
N VAL A 24 -21.40 -4.88 25.61
CA VAL A 24 -21.13 -5.02 24.17
C VAL A 24 -20.04 -4.04 23.71
N LEU A 25 -20.14 -2.77 24.13
CA LEU A 25 -19.12 -1.77 23.82
C LEU A 25 -17.75 -2.12 24.43
N ALA A 26 -17.72 -2.68 25.64
CA ALA A 26 -16.48 -3.12 26.27
C ALA A 26 -15.82 -4.27 25.48
N ILE A 27 -16.61 -5.22 24.98
CA ILE A 27 -16.10 -6.33 24.16
C ILE A 27 -15.59 -5.80 22.81
N ILE A 28 -16.35 -4.93 22.13
CA ILE A 28 -15.94 -4.33 20.85
C ILE A 28 -14.64 -3.52 21.03
N ALA A 29 -14.56 -2.71 22.08
CA ALA A 29 -13.36 -1.93 22.38
C ALA A 29 -12.14 -2.85 22.61
N ALA A 30 -12.29 -3.91 23.41
CA ALA A 30 -11.22 -4.87 23.66
C ALA A 30 -10.74 -5.57 22.37
N VAL A 31 -11.66 -6.05 21.53
CA VAL A 31 -11.33 -6.71 20.25
C VAL A 31 -10.67 -5.73 19.29
N SER A 32 -11.23 -4.51 19.15
CA SER A 32 -10.70 -3.49 18.23
C SER A 32 -9.26 -3.07 18.58
N GLY A 33 -8.92 -3.01 19.87
CA GLY A 33 -7.57 -2.72 20.32
C GLY A 33 -6.55 -3.76 19.85
N VAL A 34 -6.86 -5.05 19.99
CA VAL A 34 -5.96 -6.15 19.57
C VAL A 34 -5.81 -6.19 18.05
N VAL A 35 -6.88 -5.98 17.29
CA VAL A 35 -6.83 -5.96 15.83
C VAL A 35 -5.97 -4.81 15.32
N THR A 36 -6.08 -3.62 15.93
CA THR A 36 -5.34 -2.44 15.49
C THR A 36 -3.83 -2.64 15.54
N VAL A 37 -3.30 -3.18 16.66
CA VAL A 37 -1.85 -3.43 16.79
C VAL A 37 -1.35 -4.52 15.83
N ALA A 38 -2.18 -5.52 15.53
CA ALA A 38 -1.83 -6.57 14.59
C ALA A 38 -1.75 -6.04 13.15
N VAL A 39 -2.69 -5.18 12.75
CA VAL A 39 -2.74 -4.63 11.38
C VAL A 39 -1.55 -3.71 11.10
N LEU A 40 -1.16 -2.85 12.05
CA LEU A 40 -0.04 -1.92 11.86
C LEU A 40 1.26 -2.65 11.47
N GLY A 41 1.62 -3.73 12.17
CA GLY A 41 2.82 -4.51 11.82
C GLY A 41 2.72 -5.27 10.49
N THR A 42 1.51 -5.51 9.97
CA THR A 42 1.33 -6.11 8.64
C THR A 42 1.46 -5.09 7.51
N LEU A 43 1.05 -3.84 7.74
CA LEU A 43 1.17 -2.76 6.75
C LEU A 43 2.64 -2.48 6.44
N ASP A 44 3.50 -2.38 7.45
CA ASP A 44 4.94 -2.16 7.25
C ASP A 44 5.57 -3.25 6.36
N ARG A 45 5.17 -4.51 6.57
CA ARG A 45 5.64 -5.65 5.75
C ARG A 45 5.04 -5.67 4.36
N GLN A 46 3.83 -5.14 4.18
CA GLN A 46 3.23 -4.98 2.86
C GLN A 46 3.95 -3.91 2.07
N ASP A 47 4.30 -2.79 2.71
CA ASP A 47 5.04 -1.70 2.10
C ASP A 47 6.42 -2.14 1.61
N GLU A 48 7.15 -2.94 2.41
CA GLU A 48 8.43 -3.53 1.98
C GLU A 48 8.26 -4.41 0.72
N LYS A 49 7.22 -5.26 0.70
CA LYS A 49 6.94 -6.14 -0.44
C LYS A 49 6.49 -5.39 -1.68
N GLN A 50 5.68 -4.34 -1.51
CA GLN A 50 5.27 -3.47 -2.60
C GLN A 50 6.48 -2.72 -3.18
N CYS A 51 7.35 -2.21 -2.31
CA CYS A 51 8.59 -1.57 -2.73
C CYS A 51 9.47 -2.54 -3.55
N LEU A 52 9.57 -3.80 -3.12
CA LEU A 52 10.27 -4.85 -3.85
C LEU A 52 9.65 -5.11 -5.23
N ALA A 53 8.32 -5.26 -5.29
CA ALA A 53 7.62 -5.46 -6.56
C ALA A 53 7.83 -4.29 -7.52
N ASN A 54 7.79 -3.05 -7.02
CA ASN A 54 8.06 -1.84 -7.79
C ASN A 54 9.48 -1.82 -8.37
N MET A 55 10.50 -2.22 -7.59
CA MET A 55 11.87 -2.34 -8.10
C MET A 55 11.97 -3.38 -9.22
N LEU A 56 11.31 -4.53 -9.09
CA LEU A 56 11.28 -5.56 -10.14
C LEU A 56 10.59 -5.06 -11.41
N LEU A 57 9.53 -4.27 -11.29
CA LEU A 57 8.88 -3.65 -12.45
C LEU A 57 9.82 -2.67 -13.17
N ILE A 58 10.63 -1.91 -12.42
CA ILE A 58 11.63 -1.02 -13.02
C ILE A 58 12.72 -1.82 -13.73
N GLU A 59 13.22 -2.90 -13.14
CA GLU A 59 14.21 -3.77 -13.80
C GLU A 59 13.64 -4.45 -15.05
N ALA A 60 12.41 -4.93 -15.01
CA ALA A 60 11.74 -5.49 -16.18
C ALA A 60 11.58 -4.45 -17.31
N ALA A 61 11.27 -3.20 -16.96
CA ALA A 61 11.23 -2.10 -17.93
C ALA A 61 12.63 -1.80 -18.49
N LYS A 62 13.69 -1.86 -17.67
CA LYS A 62 15.08 -1.69 -18.10
C LYS A 62 15.50 -2.81 -19.06
N ASP A 63 15.13 -4.04 -18.77
CA ASP A 63 15.38 -5.18 -19.64
C ASP A 63 14.70 -4.97 -21.00
N GLU A 64 13.43 -4.56 -21.03
CA GLU A 64 12.73 -4.30 -22.29
C GLU A 64 13.34 -3.12 -23.06
N TYR A 65 13.66 -2.01 -22.38
CA TYR A 65 14.35 -0.89 -23.01
C TYR A 65 15.70 -1.33 -23.62
N SER A 66 16.46 -2.18 -22.92
CA SER A 66 17.75 -2.69 -23.42
C SER A 66 17.61 -3.58 -24.65
N ARG A 67 16.50 -4.29 -24.77
CA ARG A 67 16.19 -5.13 -25.94
C ARG A 67 15.83 -4.29 -27.15
N ASP A 68 15.14 -3.17 -26.96
CA ASP A 68 14.82 -2.23 -28.03
C ASP A 68 16.04 -1.40 -28.46
N HIS A 69 16.97 -1.14 -27.53
CA HIS A 69 18.14 -0.31 -27.74
C HIS A 69 19.45 -1.09 -27.66
N VAL A 70 19.59 -2.08 -28.54
CA VAL A 70 20.82 -2.89 -28.64
C VAL A 70 22.00 -2.01 -29.03
N GLY A 71 22.97 -1.85 -28.13
CA GLY A 71 24.25 -1.17 -28.40
C GLY A 71 24.41 0.24 -27.80
N THR A 72 23.39 0.82 -27.16
CA THR A 72 23.54 2.07 -26.40
C THR A 72 23.97 1.76 -24.97
N ALA A 73 25.28 1.65 -24.73
CA ALA A 73 25.80 1.02 -23.52
C ALA A 73 25.72 1.85 -22.22
N THR A 74 25.43 3.15 -22.24
CA THR A 74 25.64 3.97 -21.02
C THR A 74 24.72 5.17 -20.81
N ALA A 75 23.85 5.54 -21.75
CA ALA A 75 22.97 6.69 -21.60
C ALA A 75 21.55 6.37 -22.07
N MET A 76 20.65 6.09 -21.13
CA MET A 76 19.22 6.05 -21.40
C MET A 76 18.70 7.46 -21.65
N ASN A 77 17.81 7.61 -22.64
CA ASN A 77 16.96 8.78 -22.71
C ASN A 77 15.82 8.63 -21.68
N VAL A 78 15.87 9.40 -20.60
CA VAL A 78 14.92 9.32 -19.49
C VAL A 78 13.48 9.54 -19.96
N ASP A 79 13.24 10.46 -20.90
CA ASP A 79 11.90 10.76 -21.39
C ASP A 79 11.32 9.62 -22.24
N GLU A 80 12.18 8.87 -22.92
CA GLU A 80 11.80 7.68 -23.66
C GLU A 80 11.54 6.50 -22.72
N PHE A 81 12.43 6.29 -21.75
CA PHE A 81 12.29 5.23 -20.75
C PHE A 81 10.98 5.35 -19.96
N ARG A 82 10.53 6.59 -19.67
CA ARG A 82 9.24 6.83 -19.01
C ARG A 82 8.04 6.28 -19.78
N ARG A 83 8.14 6.06 -21.09
CA ARG A 83 7.05 5.50 -21.92
C ARG A 83 6.81 4.02 -21.66
N TYR A 84 7.79 3.31 -21.11
CA TYR A 84 7.63 1.91 -20.69
C TYR A 84 6.73 1.76 -19.45
N PHE A 85 6.43 2.87 -18.76
CA PHE A 85 5.52 2.89 -17.62
C PHE A 85 4.18 3.53 -17.97
N ARG A 86 3.13 2.70 -18.09
CA ARG A 86 1.77 3.16 -18.41
C ARG A 86 1.22 4.22 -17.43
N PHE A 87 1.55 4.10 -16.16
CA PHE A 87 1.03 4.94 -15.07
C PHE A 87 2.10 5.85 -14.44
N GLY A 88 3.23 6.00 -15.12
CA GLY A 88 4.41 6.67 -14.56
C GLY A 88 5.31 5.73 -13.75
N VAL A 89 6.49 6.22 -13.40
CA VAL A 89 7.50 5.45 -12.66
C VAL A 89 6.94 5.14 -11.26
N PRO A 90 6.91 3.85 -10.85
CA PRO A 90 6.40 3.48 -9.54
C PRO A 90 7.28 4.11 -8.44
N ARG A 91 6.68 4.36 -7.27
CA ARG A 91 7.36 4.96 -6.12
C ARG A 91 7.24 4.09 -4.88
N CYS A 92 8.12 4.33 -3.92
CA CYS A 92 8.06 3.64 -2.63
C CYS A 92 6.86 4.14 -1.81
N PRO A 93 5.99 3.25 -1.27
CA PRO A 93 4.85 3.67 -0.45
C PRO A 93 5.27 4.34 0.86
N HIS A 94 6.43 3.97 1.41
CA HIS A 94 6.97 4.53 2.66
C HIS A 94 7.55 5.95 2.47
N ASN A 95 8.03 6.27 1.27
CA ASN A 95 8.51 7.62 0.94
C ASN A 95 8.05 8.03 -0.47
N PRO A 96 6.87 8.66 -0.60
CA PRO A 96 6.29 9.01 -1.91
C PRO A 96 7.02 10.18 -2.60
N ASN A 97 7.94 10.85 -1.91
CA ASN A 97 8.65 12.03 -2.40
C ASN A 97 10.05 11.72 -2.94
N ALA A 98 10.56 10.51 -2.73
CA ALA A 98 11.85 10.07 -3.26
C ALA A 98 11.63 9.03 -4.36
N ASP A 99 12.36 9.19 -5.46
CA ASP A 99 12.46 8.18 -6.50
C ASP A 99 13.50 7.11 -6.09
N TYR A 100 13.47 5.97 -6.77
CA TYR A 100 14.47 4.92 -6.58
C TYR A 100 15.85 5.39 -7.06
N GLU A 101 16.92 4.94 -6.43
CA GLU A 101 18.27 5.17 -6.92
C GLU A 101 18.57 4.26 -8.12
N ASN A 102 19.39 4.75 -9.06
CA ASN A 102 19.79 4.03 -10.29
C ASN A 102 18.63 3.54 -11.17
N TRP A 103 17.44 4.12 -11.02
CA TRP A 103 16.27 3.75 -11.83
C TRP A 103 16.45 4.04 -13.33
N SER A 104 17.30 5.00 -13.68
CA SER A 104 17.63 5.40 -15.06
C SER A 104 18.97 4.86 -15.57
N ASP A 105 19.73 4.12 -14.75
CA ASP A 105 21.00 3.51 -15.14
C ASP A 105 20.75 2.05 -15.52
N LEU A 106 20.98 1.70 -16.79
CA LEU A 106 20.73 0.36 -17.30
C LEU A 106 21.61 -0.72 -16.66
N ASN A 107 22.82 -0.35 -16.23
CA ASN A 107 23.85 -1.28 -15.77
C ASN A 107 23.90 -1.41 -14.24
N ALA A 108 23.37 -0.42 -13.51
CA ALA A 108 23.32 -0.45 -12.07
C ALA A 108 21.98 -1.04 -11.57
N PRO A 109 21.96 -1.80 -10.47
CA PRO A 109 20.73 -2.29 -9.86
C PRO A 109 19.93 -1.12 -9.25
N VAL A 110 18.61 -1.19 -9.35
CA VAL A 110 17.67 -0.30 -8.67
C VAL A 110 17.74 -0.49 -7.15
N ILE A 111 17.88 0.63 -6.43
CA ILE A 111 18.00 0.64 -4.96
C ILE A 111 16.91 1.55 -4.38
N CYS A 112 16.30 1.12 -3.28
CA CYS A 112 15.39 1.97 -2.52
C CYS A 112 16.17 2.67 -1.39
N PRO A 113 16.09 4.00 -1.23
CA PRO A 113 16.79 4.71 -0.15
C PRO A 113 16.23 4.38 1.25
N VAL A 114 15.02 3.82 1.32
CA VAL A 114 14.31 3.51 2.57
C VAL A 114 14.50 2.06 2.98
N HIS A 115 14.48 1.14 2.02
CA HIS A 115 14.54 -0.30 2.28
C HIS A 115 15.91 -0.85 1.87
N PRO A 116 16.60 -1.62 2.72
CA PRO A 116 17.96 -2.12 2.46
C PRO A 116 18.04 -3.23 1.41
N GLN A 117 16.92 -3.52 0.73
CA GLN A 117 16.83 -4.54 -0.30
C GLN A 117 17.20 -3.91 -1.64
N ASN A 118 18.17 -4.51 -2.33
CA ASN A 118 18.61 -4.07 -3.66
C ASN A 118 18.09 -5.05 -4.70
N SER A 119 17.69 -4.58 -5.88
CA SER A 119 17.22 -5.44 -6.97
C SER A 119 18.24 -6.52 -7.37
N ALA A 120 19.54 -6.22 -7.28
CA ALA A 120 20.64 -7.16 -7.55
C ALA A 120 20.62 -8.42 -6.68
N LYS A 121 20.09 -8.36 -5.44
CA LYS A 121 19.96 -9.55 -4.58
C LYS A 121 18.77 -10.43 -4.97
N ILE A 122 17.82 -9.87 -5.71
CA ILE A 122 16.51 -10.48 -6.01
C ILE A 122 16.50 -11.07 -7.42
N ASN A 123 17.14 -10.39 -8.37
CA ASN A 123 17.35 -10.87 -9.74
C ASN A 123 18.84 -10.76 -10.09
N PRO A 124 19.66 -11.78 -9.82
CA PRO A 124 21.04 -11.81 -10.28
C PRO A 124 21.02 -11.98 -11.80
N ARG A 125 21.19 -10.86 -12.53
CA ARG A 125 21.48 -10.88 -13.97
C ARG A 125 22.78 -11.63 -14.26
#